data_AF-A0A833W9D3-F1
#
_entry.id   AF-A0A833W9D3-F1
#
_cell.length_a   1.000
_cell.length_b   1.000
_cell.length_c   1.000
_cell.angle_alpha   90.00
_cell.angle_beta   90.00
_cell.angle_gamma   90.00
#
_symmetry.space_group_name_H-M   'P 1'
#
loop_
_entity.id
_entity.type
_entity.pdbx_description
1 polymer ?
#
loop_
_entity_poly.entity_id
_entity_poly.type
_entity_poly.pdbx_seq_one_letter_code
_entity_poly.pdbx_strand_id
1 'polypeptide(L)'
;MRTTCLMSFVKQPVRLVEAVYECTVQCQAEQLGKLYSVISKRRGDIYSEELSDGTALFTVKAHLPVVESFGFATDLLIQTSGAASNPQLIFSHWSIIDMDPFFQPQTELEREDFGERVYEHNYVRRYIEAVRKRKGLSRDEKIVVHAEKQRTLKR
;
A
#
# COMPACT_ATOMS: atom_id res chain seq x y z
N MET A 1 -5.66 32.04 -7.62
CA MET A 1 -5.62 31.63 -6.20
C MET A 1 -5.60 30.11 -6.03
N ARG A 2 -6.61 29.34 -6.46
CA ARG A 2 -6.61 27.86 -6.30
C ARG A 2 -5.39 27.17 -6.94
N THR A 3 -5.12 27.46 -8.22
CA THR A 3 -4.03 26.85 -8.98
C THR A 3 -2.66 27.17 -8.39
N THR A 4 -2.45 28.42 -7.97
CA THR A 4 -1.19 28.88 -7.37
C THR A 4 -0.93 28.20 -6.03
N CYS A 5 -1.94 28.04 -5.17
CA CYS A 5 -1.79 27.31 -3.90
C CYS A 5 -1.46 25.84 -4.15
N LEU A 6 -2.12 25.20 -5.12
CA LEU A 6 -1.85 23.79 -5.46
C LEU A 6 -0.44 23.61 -6.03
N MET A 7 0.00 24.48 -6.93
CA MET A 7 1.36 24.46 -7.47
C MET A 7 2.42 24.67 -6.37
N SER A 8 2.17 25.61 -5.45
CA SER A 8 3.08 25.84 -4.32
C SER A 8 3.18 24.63 -3.40
N PHE A 9 2.05 23.97 -3.12
CA PHE A 9 2.00 22.77 -2.29
C PHE A 9 2.78 21.61 -2.93
N VAL A 10 2.56 21.33 -4.23
CA VAL A 10 3.22 20.22 -4.94
C VAL A 10 4.72 20.45 -5.13
N LYS A 11 5.20 21.69 -5.08
CA LYS A 11 6.65 21.99 -5.12
C LYS A 11 7.40 21.61 -3.83
N GLN A 12 6.70 21.44 -2.72
CA GLN A 12 7.30 20.96 -1.48
C GLN A 12 7.39 19.42 -1.50
N PRO A 13 8.26 18.80 -0.67
CA PRO A 13 8.31 17.34 -0.54
C PRO A 13 7.04 16.83 0.14
N VAL A 14 6.00 16.61 -0.66
CA VAL A 14 4.69 16.13 -0.19
C VAL A 14 4.72 14.62 0.03
N ARG A 15 3.97 14.16 1.03
CA ARG A 15 3.81 12.74 1.35
C ARG A 15 2.34 12.36 1.43
N LEU A 16 2.04 11.11 1.11
CA LEU A 16 0.69 10.58 1.27
C LEU A 16 0.48 10.18 2.73
N VAL A 17 -0.65 10.60 3.29
CA VAL A 17 -1.08 10.17 4.62
C VAL A 17 -2.08 9.03 4.43
N GLU A 18 -1.81 7.88 5.03
CA GLU A 18 -2.68 6.71 5.00
C GLU A 18 -3.35 6.45 6.34
N ALA A 19 -4.55 5.86 6.30
CA ALA A 19 -5.22 5.38 7.51
C ALA A 19 -4.63 4.03 7.91
N VAL A 20 -4.53 3.78 9.21
CA VAL A 20 -4.01 2.55 9.79
C VAL A 20 -5.05 1.95 10.74
N TYR A 21 -5.29 0.64 10.60
CA TYR A 21 -6.03 -0.16 11.56
C TYR A 21 -5.10 -0.75 12.61
N GLU A 22 -5.57 -0.80 13.84
CA GLU A 22 -5.10 -1.79 14.80
C GLU A 22 -5.81 -3.11 14.51
N CYS A 23 -5.01 -4.14 14.26
CA CYS A 23 -5.44 -5.48 13.94
C CYS A 23 -5.13 -6.39 15.12
N THR A 24 -6.17 -7.00 15.70
CA THR A 24 -6.01 -8.04 16.73
C THR A 24 -6.45 -9.39 16.17
N VAL A 25 -5.58 -10.39 16.26
CA VAL A 25 -5.84 -11.78 15.81
C VAL A 25 -5.38 -12.75 16.87
N GLN A 26 -6.09 -13.87 17.00
CA GLN A 26 -5.70 -14.98 17.84
C GLN A 26 -5.40 -16.24 17.01
N CYS A 27 -4.31 -16.95 17.31
CA CYS A 27 -4.01 -18.23 16.68
C CYS A 27 -3.15 -19.12 17.59
N GLN A 28 -3.05 -20.41 17.23
CA GLN A 28 -2.13 -21.34 17.88
C GLN A 28 -0.68 -21.12 17.40
N ALA A 29 0.29 -21.55 18.19
CA ALA A 29 1.72 -21.41 17.91
C ALA A 29 2.12 -21.89 16.49
N GLU A 30 1.52 -23.00 16.04
CA GLU A 30 1.81 -23.61 14.73
C GLU A 30 1.49 -22.71 13.54
N GLN A 31 0.59 -21.73 13.70
CA GLN A 31 0.14 -20.85 12.62
C GLN A 31 0.74 -19.44 12.68
N LEU A 32 1.51 -19.11 13.72
CA LEU A 32 2.12 -17.78 13.90
C LEU A 32 2.98 -17.38 12.71
N GLY A 33 3.84 -18.28 12.22
CA GLY A 33 4.70 -18.01 11.07
C GLY A 33 3.92 -17.62 9.80
N LYS A 34 2.76 -18.26 9.56
CA LYS A 34 1.89 -17.93 8.43
C LYS A 34 1.21 -16.59 8.63
N LEU A 35 0.74 -16.31 9.84
CA LEU A 35 0.13 -15.04 10.21
C LEU A 35 1.11 -13.88 9.99
N TYR A 36 2.36 -14.02 10.43
CA TYR A 36 3.42 -13.02 10.20
C TYR A 36 3.70 -12.78 8.73
N SER A 37 3.73 -13.85 7.92
CA SER A 37 3.87 -13.73 6.48
C SER A 37 2.74 -12.92 5.84
N VAL A 38 1.48 -13.18 6.21
CA VAL A 38 0.32 -12.46 5.65
C VAL A 38 0.32 -10.98 6.07
N ILE A 39 0.64 -10.68 7.33
CA ILE A 39 0.71 -9.31 7.84
C ILE A 39 1.85 -8.54 7.16
N SER A 40 3.06 -9.10 7.10
CA SER A 40 4.23 -8.46 6.52
C SER A 40 4.06 -8.19 5.01
N LYS A 41 3.48 -9.15 4.26
CA LYS A 41 3.15 -8.96 2.83
C LYS A 41 2.26 -7.74 2.58
N ARG A 42 1.47 -7.33 3.57
CA ARG A 42 0.53 -6.20 3.51
C ARG A 42 1.05 -4.94 4.21
N ARG A 43 2.37 -4.84 4.42
CA ARG A 43 3.03 -3.74 5.14
C ARG A 43 2.52 -3.57 6.58
N GLY A 44 2.02 -4.65 7.18
CA GLY A 44 1.62 -4.61 8.57
C GLY A 44 2.84 -4.72 9.49
N ASP A 45 2.80 -3.99 10.60
CA ASP A 45 3.85 -3.96 11.62
C ASP A 45 3.33 -4.55 12.93
N ILE A 46 4.05 -5.53 13.48
CA ILE A 46 3.62 -6.28 14.66
C ILE A 46 4.35 -5.72 15.86
N TYR A 47 3.60 -5.19 16.82
CA TYR A 47 4.18 -4.54 17.99
C TYR A 47 3.92 -5.29 19.31
N SER A 48 3.02 -6.27 19.32
CA SER A 48 2.69 -7.05 20.51
C SER A 48 2.28 -8.48 20.13
N GLU A 49 2.85 -9.43 20.86
CA GLU A 49 2.53 -10.85 20.83
C GLU A 49 2.46 -11.35 22.27
N GLU A 50 1.30 -11.82 22.68
CA GLU A 50 1.07 -12.27 24.06
C GLU A 50 0.38 -13.64 24.05
N LEU A 51 0.85 -14.57 24.89
CA LEU A 51 0.14 -15.82 25.13
C LEU A 51 -1.05 -15.53 26.05
N SER A 52 -2.24 -15.95 25.65
CA SER A 52 -3.46 -15.69 26.42
C SER A 52 -3.54 -16.63 27.62
N ASP A 53 -3.56 -16.07 28.83
CA ASP A 53 -3.58 -16.84 30.08
C ASP A 53 -4.71 -17.87 30.11
N GLY A 54 -4.36 -19.12 30.42
CA GLY A 54 -5.30 -20.23 30.50
C GLY A 54 -5.67 -20.89 29.16
N THR A 55 -5.11 -20.43 28.04
CA THR A 55 -5.28 -21.09 26.73
C THR A 55 -3.95 -21.22 25.98
N ALA A 56 -3.87 -22.13 25.01
CA ALA A 56 -2.72 -22.26 24.11
C ALA A 56 -2.79 -21.31 22.89
N LEU A 57 -3.46 -20.16 23.04
CA LEU A 57 -3.69 -19.19 21.96
C LEU A 57 -2.85 -17.94 22.17
N PHE A 58 -2.16 -17.53 21.12
CA PHE A 58 -1.44 -16.28 21.05
C PHE A 58 -2.36 -15.18 20.54
N THR A 59 -2.36 -14.04 21.21
CA THR A 59 -2.98 -12.81 20.75
C THR A 59 -1.90 -11.92 20.13
N VAL A 60 -2.01 -11.67 18.82
CA VAL A 60 -1.10 -10.83 18.05
C VAL A 60 -1.80 -9.51 17.75
N LYS A 61 -1.13 -8.39 18.07
CA LYS A 61 -1.57 -7.05 17.68
C LYS A 61 -0.60 -6.42 16.70
N ALA A 62 -1.16 -5.84 15.64
CA ALA A 62 -0.41 -5.24 14.56
C ALA A 62 -1.06 -3.96 14.06
N HIS A 63 -0.26 -3.06 13.50
CA HIS A 63 -0.71 -1.95 12.69
C HIS A 63 -0.81 -2.39 11.23
N LEU A 64 -1.97 -2.23 10.61
CA LEU A 64 -2.24 -2.64 9.23
C LEU A 64 -2.78 -1.45 8.42
N PRO A 65 -2.12 -1.04 7.32
CA PRO A 65 -2.64 0.01 6.45
C PRO A 65 -4.03 -0.35 5.88
N VAL A 66 -4.97 0.59 5.95
CA VAL A 66 -6.37 0.37 5.51
C VAL A 66 -6.43 -0.04 4.04
N VAL A 67 -5.60 0.56 3.19
CA VAL A 67 -5.56 0.25 1.74
C VAL A 67 -5.13 -1.20 1.47
N GLU A 68 -4.30 -1.78 2.33
CA GLU A 68 -3.82 -3.16 2.21
C GLU A 68 -4.69 -4.17 3.00
N SER A 69 -5.67 -3.69 3.79
CA SER A 69 -6.56 -4.53 4.58
C SER A 69 -7.65 -5.25 3.77
N PHE A 70 -7.93 -4.81 2.53
CA PHE A 70 -8.96 -5.42 1.69
C PHE A 70 -8.59 -6.87 1.35
N GLY A 71 -9.49 -7.80 1.69
CA GLY A 71 -9.27 -9.24 1.53
C GLY A 71 -8.29 -9.86 2.54
N PHE A 72 -7.82 -9.10 3.54
CA PHE A 72 -6.89 -9.60 4.56
C PHE A 72 -7.46 -10.78 5.36
N ALA A 73 -8.70 -10.67 5.85
CA ALA A 73 -9.34 -11.73 6.62
C ALA A 73 -9.43 -13.05 5.84
N THR A 74 -9.81 -12.97 4.56
CA THR A 74 -9.91 -14.15 3.68
C THR A 74 -8.54 -14.78 3.44
N ASP A 75 -7.53 -13.98 3.12
CA ASP A 75 -6.16 -14.44 2.87
C ASP A 75 -5.57 -15.10 4.11
N LEU A 76 -5.75 -14.48 5.28
CA LEU A 76 -5.33 -15.01 6.56
C LEU A 76 -5.95 -16.39 6.84
N LEU A 77 -7.27 -16.50 6.71
CA LEU A 77 -7.99 -17.75 6.95
C LEU A 77 -7.58 -18.85 5.97
N ILE A 78 -7.35 -18.53 4.70
CA ILE A 78 -6.88 -19.49 3.69
C ILE A 78 -5.49 -20.02 4.09
N GLN A 79 -4.55 -19.15 4.44
CA GLN A 79 -3.19 -19.54 4.80
C GLN A 79 -3.15 -20.41 6.06
N THR A 80 -3.96 -20.07 7.05
CA THR A 80 -4.03 -20.84 8.31
C THR A 80 -5.02 -21.99 8.26
N SER A 81 -5.62 -22.30 7.10
CA SER A 81 -6.67 -23.33 6.97
C SER A 81 -7.82 -23.17 7.99
N GLY A 82 -8.18 -21.92 8.29
CA GLY A 82 -9.23 -21.55 9.26
C GLY A 82 -8.82 -21.60 10.74
N ALA A 83 -7.57 -21.93 11.07
CA ALA A 83 -7.11 -22.07 12.45
C ALA A 83 -6.76 -20.74 13.16
N ALA A 84 -6.69 -19.62 12.43
CA ALA A 84 -6.64 -18.29 13.03
C ALA A 84 -8.05 -17.72 13.21
N SER A 85 -8.24 -16.92 14.27
CA SER A 85 -9.47 -16.18 14.47
C SER A 85 -9.68 -15.16 13.35
N ASN A 86 -10.93 -14.78 13.12
CA ASN A 86 -11.23 -13.66 12.23
C ASN A 86 -10.61 -12.37 12.80
N PRO A 87 -9.88 -11.57 12.01
CA PRO A 87 -9.20 -10.38 12.51
C PRO A 87 -10.19 -9.30 12.94
N GLN A 88 -9.92 -8.70 14.09
CA GLN A 88 -10.59 -7.47 14.53
C GLN A 88 -9.80 -6.27 14.03
N LEU A 89 -10.42 -5.44 13.20
CA LEU A 89 -9.82 -4.24 12.61
C LEU A 89 -10.51 -3.00 13.16
N ILE A 90 -9.76 -2.18 13.91
CA ILE A 90 -10.26 -0.94 14.52
C ILE A 90 -9.40 0.22 14.04
N PHE A 91 -10.00 1.35 13.69
CA PHE A 91 -9.23 2.54 13.32
C PHE A 91 -8.34 3.00 14.48
N SER A 92 -7.04 3.18 14.19
CA SER A 92 -6.05 3.62 15.19
C SER A 92 -5.65 5.06 14.94
N HIS A 93 -5.02 5.34 13.80
CA HIS A 93 -4.45 6.66 13.50
C HIS A 93 -4.19 6.86 12.00
N TRP A 94 -3.72 8.05 11.66
CA TRP A 94 -3.18 8.40 10.34
C TRP A 94 -1.66 8.36 10.38
N SER A 95 -1.05 7.68 9.42
CA SER A 95 0.40 7.55 9.29
C SER A 95 0.90 8.18 7.99
N ILE A 96 2.09 8.77 8.03
CA ILE A 96 2.74 9.37 6.85
C ILE A 96 3.55 8.27 6.16
N ILE A 97 3.31 8.06 4.87
CA ILE A 97 4.16 7.17 4.07
C ILE A 97 5.43 7.93 3.68
N ASP A 98 6.60 7.38 3.99
CA ASP A 98 7.89 8.04 3.76
C ASP A 98 8.30 8.12 2.27
N MET A 99 7.73 7.28 1.42
CA MET A 99 8.04 7.27 -0.01
C MET A 99 7.43 8.49 -0.73
N ASP A 100 8.25 9.15 -1.56
CA ASP A 100 7.82 10.28 -2.37
C ASP A 100 6.97 9.83 -3.57
N PRO A 101 5.70 10.29 -3.71
CA PRO A 101 4.84 9.91 -4.83
C PRO A 101 5.26 10.49 -6.19
N PHE A 102 6.14 11.50 -6.24
CA PHE A 102 6.53 12.22 -7.46
C PHE A 102 8.03 12.12 -7.75
N PHE A 103 8.74 11.18 -7.12
CA PHE A 103 10.18 10.99 -7.35
C PHE A 103 10.50 10.75 -8.83
N GLN A 104 11.46 11.51 -9.33
CA GLN A 104 12.02 11.40 -10.68
C GLN A 104 13.54 11.43 -10.54
N PRO A 105 14.27 10.43 -11.07
CA PRO A 105 15.73 10.47 -11.12
C PRO A 105 16.18 11.72 -11.87
N GLN A 106 17.04 12.53 -11.25
CA GLN A 106 17.61 13.72 -11.88
C GLN A 106 19.06 13.49 -12.29
N THR A 107 19.78 12.66 -11.54
CA THR A 107 21.18 12.34 -11.80
C THR A 107 21.33 11.05 -12.59
N GLU A 108 22.47 10.89 -13.28
CA GLU A 108 22.77 9.64 -13.99
C GLU A 108 22.85 8.44 -13.03
N LEU A 109 23.41 8.66 -11.84
CA LEU A 109 23.58 7.66 -10.78
C LEU A 109 22.23 7.14 -10.26
N GLU A 110 21.29 8.03 -9.94
CA GLU A 110 19.92 7.63 -9.55
C GLU A 110 19.19 6.89 -10.68
N ARG A 111 19.51 7.21 -11.94
CA ARG A 111 18.88 6.58 -13.10
C ARG A 111 19.43 5.17 -13.35
N GLU A 112 20.69 4.92 -13.01
CA GLU A 112 21.28 3.58 -12.98
C GLU A 112 20.65 2.73 -11.87
N ASP A 113 20.45 3.30 -10.67
CA ASP A 113 19.91 2.57 -9.52
C ASP A 113 18.40 2.26 -9.64
N PHE A 114 17.59 3.25 -10.02
CA PHE A 114 16.12 3.14 -10.03
C PHE A 114 15.54 2.89 -11.43
N GLY A 115 16.36 2.98 -12.47
CA GLY A 115 15.95 2.88 -13.87
C GLY A 115 15.16 4.10 -14.36
N GLU A 116 14.75 4.07 -15.62
CA GLU A 116 13.99 5.17 -16.25
C GLU A 116 12.49 5.17 -15.87
N ARG A 117 11.97 4.05 -15.36
CA ARG A 117 10.53 3.85 -15.08
C ARG A 117 10.22 3.72 -13.61
N VAL A 118 10.67 4.69 -12.82
CA VAL A 118 10.49 4.66 -11.36
C VAL A 118 9.01 4.66 -10.94
N TYR A 119 8.13 5.22 -11.77
CA TYR A 119 6.68 5.22 -11.53
C TYR A 119 6.05 3.83 -11.44
N GLU A 120 6.58 2.84 -12.17
CA GLU A 120 5.99 1.49 -12.21
C GLU A 120 6.16 0.76 -10.87
N HIS A 121 7.19 1.12 -10.10
CA HIS A 121 7.55 0.48 -8.84
C HIS A 121 7.04 1.23 -7.59
N ASN A 122 6.55 2.47 -7.76
CA ASN A 122 6.09 3.31 -6.66
C ASN A 122 4.62 3.01 -6.29
N TYR A 123 4.41 2.25 -5.22
CA TYR A 123 3.06 1.90 -4.74
C TYR A 123 2.23 3.11 -4.26
N VAL A 124 2.87 4.18 -3.75
CA VAL A 124 2.16 5.39 -3.32
C VAL A 124 1.59 6.13 -4.51
N ARG A 125 2.36 6.23 -5.61
CA ARG A 125 1.87 6.79 -6.88
C ARG A 125 0.67 6.00 -7.40
N ARG A 126 0.72 4.67 -7.33
CA ARG A 126 -0.39 3.78 -7.71
C ARG A 126 -1.67 4.09 -6.92
N TYR A 127 -1.57 4.34 -5.61
CA TYR A 127 -2.74 4.73 -4.81
C TYR A 127 -3.33 6.07 -5.26
N ILE A 128 -2.48 7.08 -5.50
CA ILE A 128 -2.92 8.40 -5.99
C ILE A 128 -3.63 8.25 -7.33
N GLU A 129 -3.06 7.50 -8.27
CA GLU A 129 -3.66 7.29 -9.59
C GLU A 129 -4.97 6.53 -9.53
N ALA A 130 -5.09 5.50 -8.69
CA ALA A 130 -6.34 4.77 -8.48
C ALA A 130 -7.45 5.70 -7.95
N VAL A 131 -7.12 6.57 -6.99
CA VAL A 131 -8.06 7.56 -6.46
C VAL A 131 -8.44 8.60 -7.51
N ARG A 132 -7.46 9.14 -8.26
CA ARG A 132 -7.70 10.12 -9.33
C ARG A 132 -8.59 9.54 -10.43
N LYS A 133 -8.33 8.30 -10.86
CA LYS A 133 -9.16 7.56 -11.82
C LYS A 133 -10.60 7.47 -11.35
N ARG A 134 -10.81 7.00 -10.11
CA ARG A 134 -12.15 6.87 -9.52
C ARG A 134 -12.87 8.22 -9.37
N LYS A 135 -12.12 9.30 -9.14
CA LYS A 135 -12.67 10.66 -9.02
C LYS A 135 -12.79 11.41 -10.35
N GLY A 136 -12.42 10.79 -11.47
CA GLY A 136 -12.45 11.43 -12.79
C GLY A 136 -11.46 12.60 -12.94
N LEU A 137 -10.40 12.62 -12.14
CA LEU A 137 -9.36 13.65 -12.21
C LEU A 137 -8.36 13.30 -13.32
N SER A 138 -7.69 14.32 -13.87
CA SER A 138 -6.64 14.14 -14.88
C SER A 138 -5.56 13.17 -14.39
N ARG A 139 -5.09 12.29 -15.27
CA ARG A 139 -3.99 11.36 -15.02
C ARG A 139 -2.93 11.56 -16.09
N ASP A 140 -1.66 11.39 -15.75
CA ASP A 140 -0.54 11.45 -16.70
C ASP A 140 -0.43 10.14 -17.52
N GLU A 141 -1.57 9.52 -17.85
CA GLU A 141 -1.58 8.35 -18.72
C GLU A 141 -1.36 8.80 -20.16
N LYS A 142 -0.29 8.31 -20.79
CA LYS A 142 -0.10 8.44 -22.23
C LYS A 142 -1.17 7.59 -22.95
N ILE A 143 -2.29 8.21 -23.30
CA ILE A 143 -3.40 7.56 -24.04
C ILE A 143 -2.93 7.05 -25.40
N VAL A 144 -1.92 7.71 -26.01
CA VAL A 144 -1.29 7.27 -27.25
C VAL A 144 0.23 7.43 -27.14
N VAL A 145 0.95 6.32 -27.08
CA VAL A 145 2.42 6.30 -26.98
C VAL A 145 3.09 6.58 -28.33
N HIS A 146 2.45 6.20 -29.43
CA HIS A 146 2.92 6.43 -30.80
C HIS A 146 1.76 6.83 -31.73
N ALA A 147 1.33 8.10 -31.66
CA ALA A 147 0.25 8.60 -32.51
C ALA A 147 0.58 8.48 -34.01
N GLU A 148 1.86 8.56 -34.35
CA GLU A 148 2.38 8.47 -35.71
C GLU A 148 2.18 7.10 -36.36
N LYS A 149 2.06 6.02 -35.57
CA LYS A 149 1.86 4.65 -36.08
C LYS A 149 0.40 4.31 -36.38
N GLN A 150 -0.56 5.21 -36.12
CA GLN A 150 -1.97 4.95 -36.39
C GLN A 150 -2.34 5.06 -37.89
N ARG A 151 -1.57 5.80 -38.70
CA ARG A 151 -1.83 5.97 -40.14
C ARG A 151 -1.35 4.81 -41.03
N THR A 152 -0.64 3.81 -40.49
CA THR A 152 -0.09 2.68 -41.25
C THR A 152 -0.93 1.40 -41.19
N LEU A 153 -2.05 1.39 -40.48
CA LEU A 153 -3.02 0.30 -40.56
C LEU A 153 -3.85 0.51 -41.84
N LYS A 154 -3.54 -0.31 -42.84
CA LYS A 154 -4.07 -0.31 -44.21
C LYS A 154 -5.59 -0.11 -44.26
N ARG A 155 -6.03 0.70 -45.23
CA ARG A 155 -7.39 0.73 -45.77
C ARG A 155 -7.70 -0.57 -46.50
#